data_AF-A0A0M8WYQ6-F1
#
_entry.id   AF-A0A0M8WYQ6-F1
#
_cell.length_a   1.000
_cell.length_b   1.000
_cell.length_c   1.000
_cell.angle_alpha   90.00
_cell.angle_beta   90.00
_cell.angle_gamma   90.00
#
_symmetry.space_group_name_H-M   'P 1'
#
loop_
_entity.id
_entity.type
_entity.pdbx_description
1 polymer ?
#
loop_
_entity_poly.entity_id
_entity_poly.type
_entity_poly.pdbx_seq_one_letter_code
_entity_poly.pdbx_strand_id
1 'polypeptide(L)'
;MTDQHPSAPARAQSGTSGVQHVTERHEDNFTVVGNHLAQHPDLSLTAIGLAVHIQSLPAGSPIGIKALTAKFQEGEIRIAAALRELETHGYLTRARERLQSGRVVTRTVSYNKPRTTSPEHRPASPLPRPVSPPPRTEAPAAKPCRTAADLLTGLRTADSRLLLSERDVHRLAPQVSAWLERGVSVTAVERTLTSDLPQVPIKHPAAFLAHRLTTLLPPPLPA
;
A
#
# COMPACT_ATOMS: atom_id res chain seq x y z
N MET A 1 -19.94 -68.78 -37.64
CA MET A 1 -18.67 -68.42 -36.98
C MET A 1 -18.30 -67.03 -37.45
N THR A 2 -18.49 -66.03 -36.60
CA THR A 2 -18.02 -64.66 -36.84
C THR A 2 -17.46 -64.19 -35.52
N ASP A 3 -16.15 -64.32 -35.36
CA ASP A 3 -15.40 -63.89 -34.19
C ASP A 3 -15.50 -62.37 -34.04
N GLN A 4 -16.17 -61.95 -32.97
CA GLN A 4 -16.27 -60.57 -32.55
C GLN A 4 -14.96 -60.22 -31.83
N HIS A 5 -14.06 -59.49 -32.51
CA HIS A 5 -12.80 -59.00 -31.94
C HIS A 5 -13.09 -57.88 -30.92
N PRO A 6 -12.80 -58.03 -29.61
CA PRO A 6 -12.82 -56.93 -28.66
C PRO A 6 -11.38 -56.45 -28.49
N SER A 7 -10.90 -55.62 -29.41
CA SER A 7 -9.57 -55.02 -29.33
C SER A 7 -9.67 -53.51 -29.34
N ALA A 8 -10.40 -52.96 -28.36
CA ALA A 8 -10.20 -51.59 -27.93
C ALA A 8 -9.43 -51.66 -26.59
N PRO A 9 -8.15 -51.23 -26.53
CA PRO A 9 -7.46 -51.19 -25.25
C PRO A 9 -8.21 -50.21 -24.33
N ALA A 10 -8.44 -50.63 -23.08
CA ALA A 10 -8.98 -49.78 -22.05
C ALA A 10 -8.17 -48.47 -22.04
N ARG A 11 -8.87 -47.33 -22.17
CA ARG A 11 -8.30 -45.99 -22.15
C ARG A 11 -7.34 -45.91 -20.95
N ALA A 12 -6.04 -45.87 -21.22
CA ALA A 12 -5.03 -45.68 -20.19
C ALA A 12 -5.46 -44.48 -19.35
N GLN A 13 -5.60 -44.68 -18.04
CA GLN A 13 -5.83 -43.55 -17.12
C GLN A 13 -4.67 -42.59 -17.37
N SER A 14 -4.96 -41.49 -18.06
CA SER A 14 -3.98 -40.47 -18.34
C SER A 14 -3.64 -39.89 -16.98
N GLY A 15 -2.52 -40.35 -16.39
CA GLY A 15 -1.98 -39.75 -15.19
C GLY A 15 -1.89 -38.26 -15.43
N THR A 16 -2.53 -37.47 -14.57
CA THR A 16 -2.55 -36.02 -14.69
C THR A 16 -1.11 -35.52 -14.55
N SER A 17 -0.50 -35.12 -15.67
CA SER A 17 0.78 -34.41 -15.67
C SER A 17 0.58 -33.04 -15.03
N GLY A 18 1.33 -32.74 -13.97
CA GLY A 18 1.20 -31.48 -13.24
C GLY A 18 1.65 -31.61 -11.79
N VAL A 19 1.59 -30.49 -11.07
CA VAL A 19 1.92 -30.46 -9.65
C VAL A 19 0.74 -30.98 -8.84
N GLN A 20 0.94 -32.08 -8.11
CA GLN A 20 0.02 -32.48 -7.05
C GLN A 20 0.43 -31.76 -5.76
N HIS A 21 -0.48 -30.94 -5.22
CA HIS A 21 -0.25 -30.25 -3.96
C HIS A 21 -0.64 -31.15 -2.79
N VAL A 22 0.32 -31.47 -1.95
CA VAL A 22 0.08 -31.95 -0.58
C VAL A 22 0.21 -30.73 0.32
N THR A 23 -0.87 -30.35 1.00
CA THR A 23 -0.91 -29.13 1.81
C THR A 23 -0.86 -29.49 3.29
N GLU A 24 0.23 -29.10 3.94
CA GLU A 24 0.34 -29.10 5.40
C GLU A 24 0.15 -27.68 5.91
N ARG A 25 -0.56 -27.54 7.02
CA ARG A 25 -0.77 -26.24 7.64
C ARG A 25 0.49 -25.83 8.40
N HIS A 26 0.98 -24.62 8.12
CA HIS A 26 2.06 -24.00 8.89
C HIS A 26 1.44 -23.09 9.94
N GLU A 27 1.83 -23.25 11.21
CA GLU A 27 1.32 -22.41 12.30
C GLU A 27 2.26 -21.23 12.59
N ASP A 28 3.57 -21.39 12.42
CA ASP A 28 4.59 -20.38 12.75
C ASP A 28 5.64 -20.21 11.64
N ASN A 29 6.38 -19.09 11.68
CA ASN A 29 7.54 -18.79 10.83
C ASN A 29 7.30 -18.87 9.31
N PHE A 30 6.08 -18.55 8.87
CA PHE A 30 5.74 -18.49 7.45
C PHE A 30 5.52 -17.05 6.98
N THR A 31 5.66 -16.82 5.67
CA THR A 31 5.38 -15.54 5.02
C THR A 31 4.30 -15.74 3.99
N VAL A 32 3.23 -14.95 4.06
CA VAL A 32 2.16 -14.97 3.06
C VAL A 32 2.58 -14.13 1.87
N VAL A 33 2.76 -14.79 0.72
CA VAL A 33 3.15 -14.15 -0.54
C VAL A 33 1.93 -14.07 -1.44
N GLY A 34 1.66 -12.90 -2.02
CA GLY A 34 0.58 -12.73 -2.99
C GLY A 34 0.89 -13.34 -4.35
N ASN A 35 -0.11 -13.95 -5.00
CA ASN A 35 0.07 -14.54 -6.34
C ASN A 35 0.52 -13.52 -7.39
N HIS A 36 0.19 -12.24 -7.24
CA HIS A 36 0.67 -11.17 -8.13
C HIS A 36 2.20 -11.02 -8.12
N LEU A 37 2.87 -11.44 -7.04
CA LEU A 37 4.33 -11.49 -6.96
C LEU A 37 4.84 -12.86 -7.40
N ALA A 38 4.25 -13.94 -6.87
CA ALA A 38 4.72 -15.31 -7.12
C ALA A 38 4.57 -15.74 -8.60
N GLN A 39 3.61 -15.15 -9.32
CA GLN A 39 3.28 -15.46 -10.71
C GLN A 39 3.48 -14.24 -11.62
N HIS A 40 4.33 -13.29 -11.20
CA HIS A 40 4.51 -12.05 -11.96
C HIS A 40 5.13 -12.35 -13.34
N PRO A 41 4.51 -11.93 -14.45
CA PRO A 41 4.96 -12.32 -15.80
C PRO A 41 6.29 -11.65 -16.20
N ASP A 42 6.51 -10.42 -15.76
CA ASP A 42 7.67 -9.62 -16.19
C ASP A 42 8.85 -9.63 -15.19
N LEU A 43 8.71 -10.29 -14.04
CA LEU A 43 9.80 -10.39 -13.07
C LEU A 43 10.61 -11.66 -13.32
N SER A 44 11.93 -11.57 -13.20
CA SER A 44 12.77 -12.76 -13.17
C SER A 44 12.49 -13.62 -11.94
N LEU A 45 12.71 -14.93 -12.04
CA LEU A 45 12.62 -15.84 -10.88
C LEU A 45 13.56 -15.43 -9.74
N THR A 46 14.71 -14.85 -10.07
CA THR A 46 15.62 -14.27 -9.08
C THR A 46 14.99 -13.08 -8.36
N ALA A 47 14.31 -12.16 -9.08
CA ALA A 47 13.59 -11.05 -8.46
C ALA A 47 12.43 -11.53 -7.58
N ILE A 48 11.65 -12.51 -8.04
CA ILE A 48 10.57 -13.13 -7.25
C ILE A 48 11.14 -13.76 -5.97
N GLY A 49 12.19 -14.58 -6.09
CA GLY A 49 12.86 -15.21 -4.94
C GLY A 49 13.43 -14.20 -3.95
N LEU A 50 14.07 -13.13 -4.44
CA LEU A 50 14.55 -12.04 -3.59
C LEU A 50 13.41 -11.29 -2.89
N ALA A 51 12.30 -11.04 -3.57
CA ALA A 51 11.15 -10.38 -2.95
C ALA A 51 10.53 -11.24 -1.83
N VAL A 52 10.39 -12.54 -2.05
CA VAL A 52 9.92 -13.49 -1.03
C VAL A 52 10.88 -13.52 0.16
N HIS A 53 12.19 -13.58 -0.09
CA HIS A 53 13.19 -13.54 0.98
C HIS A 53 13.13 -12.23 1.76
N ILE A 54 13.01 -11.09 1.09
CA ILE A 54 12.95 -9.78 1.75
C ILE A 54 11.69 -9.67 2.63
N GLN A 55 10.55 -10.22 2.20
CA GLN A 55 9.31 -10.21 2.99
C GLN A 55 9.37 -11.09 4.24
N SER A 56 10.19 -12.15 4.25
CA SER A 56 10.35 -13.01 5.42
C SER A 56 11.33 -12.48 6.46
N LEU A 57 12.07 -11.42 6.14
CA LEU A 57 13.06 -10.84 7.04
C LEU A 57 12.43 -9.87 8.05
N PRO A 58 12.96 -9.81 9.29
CA PRO A 58 12.63 -8.75 10.23
C PRO A 58 12.97 -7.37 9.67
N ALA A 59 12.18 -6.36 10.07
CA ALA A 59 12.46 -4.97 9.73
C ALA A 59 13.87 -4.55 10.17
N GLY A 60 14.60 -3.86 9.29
CA GLY A 60 15.98 -3.43 9.54
C GLY A 60 17.05 -4.43 9.08
N SER A 61 16.67 -5.61 8.59
CA SER A 61 17.63 -6.57 8.03
C SER A 61 18.39 -5.98 6.83
N PRO A 62 19.72 -6.24 6.72
CA PRO A 62 20.51 -5.72 5.61
C PRO A 62 20.21 -6.48 4.32
N ILE A 63 19.70 -5.76 3.32
CA ILE A 63 19.35 -6.29 1.99
C ILE A 63 20.17 -5.65 0.85
N GLY A 64 21.37 -5.17 1.18
CA GLY A 64 22.31 -4.64 0.19
C GLY A 64 22.89 -5.74 -0.70
N ILE A 65 23.40 -5.39 -1.87
CA ILE A 65 23.93 -6.35 -2.86
C ILE A 65 24.94 -7.31 -2.22
N LYS A 66 25.95 -6.78 -1.50
CA LYS A 66 26.96 -7.60 -0.81
C LYS A 66 26.37 -8.54 0.25
N ALA A 67 25.34 -8.09 0.97
CA ALA A 67 24.69 -8.90 2.00
C ALA A 67 23.88 -10.06 1.37
N LEU A 68 23.25 -9.82 0.23
CA LEU A 68 22.50 -10.84 -0.50
C LEU A 68 23.43 -11.83 -1.21
N THR A 69 24.52 -11.37 -1.82
CA THR A 69 25.51 -12.25 -2.47
C THR A 69 26.25 -13.15 -1.48
N ALA A 70 26.34 -12.75 -0.21
CA ALA A 70 26.89 -13.61 0.83
C ALA A 70 25.96 -14.78 1.20
N LYS A 71 24.66 -14.68 0.88
CA LYS A 71 23.64 -15.70 1.22
C LYS A 71 23.23 -16.56 0.03
N PHE A 72 23.26 -16.02 -1.19
CA PHE A 72 22.78 -16.69 -2.39
C PHE A 72 23.90 -16.99 -3.36
N GLN A 73 23.74 -18.08 -4.13
CA GLN A 73 24.66 -18.49 -5.19
C GLN A 73 24.52 -17.63 -6.47
N GLU A 74 24.04 -16.40 -6.31
CA GLU A 74 23.77 -15.44 -7.38
C GLU A 74 24.83 -14.34 -7.39
N GLY A 75 25.29 -13.97 -8.58
CA GLY A 75 26.31 -12.93 -8.73
C GLY A 75 25.80 -11.52 -8.43
N GLU A 76 26.73 -10.62 -8.08
CA GLU A 76 26.44 -9.20 -7.76
C GLU A 76 25.60 -8.50 -8.85
N ILE A 77 25.91 -8.75 -10.12
CA ILE A 77 25.22 -8.16 -11.27
C ILE A 77 23.76 -8.62 -11.33
N ARG A 78 23.51 -9.91 -11.12
CA ARG A 78 22.16 -10.49 -11.19
C ARG A 78 21.32 -10.04 -10.00
N ILE A 79 21.90 -10.01 -8.80
CA ILE A 79 21.23 -9.45 -7.62
C ILE A 79 20.90 -7.97 -7.83
N ALA A 80 21.83 -7.16 -8.37
CA ALA A 80 21.56 -5.77 -8.68
C ALA A 80 20.45 -5.59 -9.72
N ALA A 81 20.44 -6.42 -10.78
CA ALA A 81 19.39 -6.41 -11.79
C ALA A 81 18.02 -6.77 -11.21
N ALA A 82 17.93 -7.85 -10.45
CA ALA A 82 16.71 -8.29 -9.80
C ALA A 82 16.15 -7.23 -8.84
N LEU A 83 17.01 -6.55 -8.08
CA LEU A 83 16.57 -5.45 -7.21
C LEU A 83 16.03 -4.24 -8.01
N ARG A 84 16.60 -3.95 -9.19
CA ARG A 84 16.08 -2.90 -10.09
C ARG A 84 14.74 -3.29 -10.71
N GLU A 85 14.54 -4.56 -11.03
CA GLU A 85 13.23 -5.07 -11.48
C GLU A 85 12.19 -4.83 -10.38
N LEU A 86 12.48 -5.21 -9.14
CA LEU A 86 11.58 -4.99 -8.00
C LEU A 86 11.27 -3.51 -7.77
N GLU A 87 12.24 -2.61 -7.98
CA GLU A 87 12.02 -1.16 -7.93
C GLU A 87 11.12 -0.69 -9.08
N THR A 88 11.39 -1.13 -10.31
CA THR A 88 10.61 -0.78 -11.51
C THR A 88 9.15 -1.20 -11.40
N HIS A 89 8.89 -2.39 -10.86
CA HIS A 89 7.55 -2.93 -10.67
C HIS A 89 6.92 -2.52 -9.32
N GLY A 90 7.60 -1.68 -8.54
CA GLY A 90 7.06 -1.07 -7.33
C GLY A 90 6.89 -2.00 -6.13
N TYR A 91 7.61 -3.12 -6.12
CA TYR A 91 7.75 -4.00 -4.96
C TYR A 91 8.79 -3.49 -3.96
N LEU A 92 9.67 -2.59 -4.40
CA LEU A 92 10.76 -2.07 -3.60
C LEU A 92 10.96 -0.56 -3.87
N THR A 93 11.36 0.18 -2.86
CA THR A 93 11.82 1.57 -3.02
C THR A 93 13.09 1.77 -2.21
N ARG A 94 14.12 2.37 -2.83
CA ARG A 94 15.36 2.75 -2.17
C ARG A 94 15.53 4.25 -2.14
N ALA A 95 15.56 4.80 -0.94
CA ALA A 95 15.94 6.19 -0.72
C ALA A 95 17.33 6.24 -0.07
N ARG A 96 18.20 7.11 -0.56
CA ARG A 96 19.47 7.44 0.10
C ARG A 96 19.18 8.55 1.09
N GLU A 97 19.08 8.21 2.37
CA GLU A 97 18.79 9.15 3.44
C GLU A 97 20.11 9.60 4.08
N ARG A 98 20.33 10.92 4.15
CA ARG A 98 21.43 11.48 4.94
C ARG A 98 20.96 11.60 6.39
N LEU A 99 21.55 10.81 7.27
CA LEU A 99 21.31 10.92 8.70
C LEU A 99 21.85 12.25 9.23
N GLN A 100 21.32 12.71 10.36
CA GLN A 100 21.77 13.92 11.06
C GLN A 100 23.27 13.88 11.43
N SER A 101 23.86 12.68 11.47
CA SER A 101 25.30 12.43 11.65
C SER A 101 26.15 12.61 10.38
N GLY A 102 25.56 13.04 9.26
CA GLY A 102 26.24 13.18 7.96
C GLY A 102 26.44 11.86 7.20
N ARG A 103 26.12 10.71 7.80
CA ARG A 103 26.22 9.39 7.15
C ARG A 103 25.05 9.18 6.18
N VAL A 104 25.36 8.80 4.93
CA VAL A 104 24.35 8.38 3.95
C VAL A 104 23.98 6.92 4.21
N VAL A 105 22.72 6.65 4.52
CA VAL A 105 22.17 5.30 4.71
C VAL A 105 21.16 5.00 3.62
N THR A 106 21.27 3.82 3.01
CA THR A 106 20.27 3.33 2.06
C THR A 106 19.10 2.76 2.84
N ARG A 107 17.98 3.46 2.85
CA ARG A 107 16.73 2.96 3.42
C ARG A 107 15.94 2.25 2.32
N THR A 108 15.73 0.95 2.51
CA THR A 108 14.90 0.16 1.60
C THR A 108 13.56 -0.11 2.23
N VAL A 109 12.49 0.18 1.49
CA VAL A 109 11.12 -0.16 1.86
C VAL A 109 10.63 -1.24 0.88
N SER A 110 10.20 -2.38 1.42
CA SER A 110 9.55 -3.45 0.65
C SER A 110 8.03 -3.32 0.79
N TYR A 111 7.32 -3.61 -0.31
CA TYR A 111 5.86 -3.57 -0.34
C TYR A 111 5.29 -4.93 -0.74
N ASN A 112 4.35 -5.45 0.06
CA ASN A 112 3.67 -6.72 -0.20
C ASN A 112 2.70 -6.66 -1.40
N LYS A 113 2.41 -5.47 -1.91
CA LYS A 113 1.67 -5.22 -3.15
C LYS A 113 2.38 -4.12 -3.93
N PRO A 114 2.40 -4.18 -5.27
CA PRO A 114 3.09 -3.19 -6.08
C PRO A 114 2.44 -1.82 -5.85
N ARG A 115 3.25 -0.81 -5.57
CA ARG A 115 2.80 0.59 -5.66
C ARG A 115 3.22 1.14 -7.01
N THR A 116 2.39 1.95 -7.63
CA THR A 116 2.79 2.72 -8.80
C THR A 116 3.95 3.64 -8.40
N THR A 117 5.17 3.27 -8.77
CA THR A 117 6.36 4.10 -8.56
C THR A 117 6.29 5.25 -9.56
N SER A 118 5.88 6.43 -9.08
CA SER A 118 6.13 7.65 -9.84
C SER A 118 7.65 7.82 -9.97
N PRO A 119 8.21 8.01 -11.17
CA PRO A 119 9.65 8.03 -11.41
C PRO A 119 10.23 9.38 -10.96
N GLU A 120 10.44 9.55 -9.66
CA GLU A 120 11.07 10.76 -9.13
C GLU A 120 12.12 10.40 -8.08
N HIS A 121 13.12 9.60 -8.46
CA HIS A 121 14.36 9.48 -7.68
C HIS A 121 15.56 9.24 -8.63
N ARG A 122 16.08 10.32 -9.21
CA ARG A 122 17.43 10.39 -9.81
C ARG A 122 18.39 10.95 -8.74
N PRO A 123 19.63 10.44 -8.59
CA PRO A 123 20.53 10.87 -7.52
C PRO A 123 20.99 12.31 -7.73
N ALA A 124 20.72 13.18 -6.76
CA ALA A 124 21.23 14.55 -6.74
C ALA A 124 22.73 14.57 -6.39
N SER A 125 23.56 15.03 -7.33
CA SER A 125 24.88 15.58 -7.04
C SER A 125 24.73 17.09 -6.73
N PRO A 126 25.60 17.67 -5.89
CA PRO A 126 25.26 18.82 -5.06
C PRO A 126 25.44 20.14 -5.80
N LEU A 127 24.39 20.95 -5.85
CA LEU A 127 24.41 22.39 -6.16
C LEU A 127 23.09 23.02 -5.62
N PRO A 128 23.08 24.35 -5.43
CA PRO A 128 22.88 25.02 -4.16
C PRO A 128 21.41 25.09 -3.70
N ARG A 129 21.24 25.32 -2.39
CA ARG A 129 20.01 25.53 -1.60
C ARG A 129 18.70 25.63 -2.42
N PRO A 130 17.69 24.80 -2.14
CA PRO A 130 16.45 24.82 -2.91
C PRO A 130 15.67 26.10 -2.62
N VAL A 131 15.58 26.93 -3.65
CA VAL A 131 14.46 27.85 -3.86
C VAL A 131 13.22 26.99 -4.04
N SER A 132 12.18 27.29 -3.28
CA SER A 132 10.89 26.60 -3.26
C SER A 132 10.31 26.36 -4.67
N PRO A 133 9.71 25.19 -4.96
CA PRO A 133 9.00 24.98 -6.22
C PRO A 133 7.70 25.82 -6.25
N PRO A 134 7.23 26.20 -7.45
CA PRO A 134 6.08 27.08 -7.61
C PRO A 134 4.79 26.42 -7.08
N PRO A 135 3.87 27.21 -6.51
CA PRO A 135 2.62 26.70 -5.97
C PRO A 135 1.80 26.11 -7.10
N ARG A 136 1.47 24.83 -6.99
CA ARG A 136 0.37 24.22 -7.72
C ARG A 136 -0.85 25.05 -7.36
N THR A 137 -1.50 25.65 -8.36
CA THR A 137 -2.69 26.51 -8.23
C THR A 137 -3.67 25.91 -7.22
N GLU A 138 -3.56 26.36 -5.98
CA GLU A 138 -4.61 26.23 -4.98
C GLU A 138 -5.75 27.07 -5.51
N ALA A 139 -6.84 26.40 -5.90
CA ALA A 139 -8.14 27.03 -5.84
C ALA A 139 -8.25 27.68 -4.44
N PRO A 140 -8.72 28.93 -4.33
CA PRO A 140 -8.51 29.74 -3.13
C PRO A 140 -8.93 28.96 -1.88
N ALA A 141 -7.96 28.67 -1.02
CA ALA A 141 -8.20 28.05 0.26
C ALA A 141 -9.08 29.01 1.08
N ALA A 142 -10.39 28.76 1.06
CA ALA A 142 -11.28 29.26 2.07
C ALA A 142 -10.69 28.84 3.42
N LYS A 143 -10.42 29.83 4.28
CA LYS A 143 -9.93 29.62 5.65
C LYS A 143 -10.71 28.45 6.26
N PRO A 144 -10.07 27.45 6.88
CA PRO A 144 -10.79 26.39 7.58
C PRO A 144 -11.81 27.06 8.51
N CYS A 145 -13.09 26.81 8.28
CA CYS A 145 -14.12 27.34 9.15
C CYS A 145 -13.84 26.78 10.54
N ARG A 146 -13.58 27.65 11.52
CA ARG A 146 -13.18 27.25 12.88
C ARG A 146 -14.14 26.20 13.45
N THR A 147 -15.42 26.36 13.15
CA THR A 147 -16.52 25.43 13.45
C THR A 147 -16.32 24.01 12.90
N ALA A 148 -15.77 23.85 11.70
CA ALA A 148 -15.50 22.54 11.09
C ALA A 148 -14.33 21.82 11.78
N ALA A 149 -13.29 22.56 12.16
CA ALA A 149 -12.14 22.02 12.90
C ALA A 149 -12.52 21.65 14.35
N ASP A 150 -13.35 22.48 15.00
CA ASP A 150 -13.86 22.24 16.35
C ASP A 150 -14.75 20.98 16.39
N LEU A 151 -15.62 20.78 15.38
CA LEU A 151 -16.44 19.57 15.21
C LEU A 151 -15.55 18.31 15.10
N LEU A 152 -14.56 18.32 14.19
CA LEU A 152 -13.66 17.19 13.97
C LEU A 152 -12.83 16.86 15.22
N THR A 153 -12.42 17.87 15.98
CA THR A 153 -11.70 17.69 17.25
C THR A 153 -12.62 17.12 18.34
N GLY A 154 -13.90 17.48 18.32
CA GLY A 154 -14.93 16.99 19.24
C GLY A 154 -15.32 15.52 19.05
N LEU A 155 -15.09 14.93 17.86
CA LEU A 155 -15.44 13.53 17.57
C LEU A 155 -14.79 12.51 18.51
N ARG A 156 -13.60 12.84 19.07
CA ARG A 156 -12.92 11.98 20.06
C ARG A 156 -13.70 11.81 21.36
N THR A 157 -14.57 12.76 21.69
CA THR A 157 -15.42 12.75 22.89
C THR A 157 -16.64 11.87 22.68
N ALA A 158 -17.13 11.79 21.43
CA ALA A 158 -18.26 10.94 21.04
C ALA A 158 -17.84 9.47 20.84
N ASP A 159 -16.68 9.22 20.23
CA ASP A 159 -16.09 7.87 20.12
C ASP A 159 -14.55 7.96 20.16
N SER A 160 -13.93 7.33 21.16
CA SER A 160 -12.48 7.35 21.37
C SER A 160 -11.68 6.65 20.26
N ARG A 161 -12.34 5.93 19.35
CA ARG A 161 -11.72 5.30 18.16
C ARG A 161 -11.49 6.29 17.01
N LEU A 162 -12.10 7.48 17.06
CA LEU A 162 -11.96 8.54 16.05
C LEU A 162 -10.88 9.56 16.44
N LEU A 163 -9.69 9.08 16.80
CA LEU A 163 -8.54 9.95 17.04
C LEU A 163 -8.00 10.49 15.72
N LEU A 164 -8.12 11.80 15.52
CA LEU A 164 -7.61 12.51 14.35
C LEU A 164 -6.37 13.30 14.73
N SER A 165 -5.34 13.23 13.88
CA SER A 165 -4.19 14.13 14.01
C SER A 165 -4.56 15.54 13.56
N GLU A 166 -3.80 16.55 13.99
CA GLU A 166 -3.99 17.94 13.56
C GLU A 166 -3.96 18.08 12.03
N ARG A 167 -3.08 17.31 11.37
CA ARG A 167 -2.99 17.25 9.91
C ARG A 167 -4.27 16.68 9.27
N ASP A 168 -4.88 15.67 9.91
CA ASP A 168 -6.12 15.07 9.42
C ASP A 168 -7.31 16.02 9.59
N VAL A 169 -7.35 16.77 10.69
CA VAL A 169 -8.36 17.82 10.92
C VAL A 169 -8.27 18.89 9.83
N HIS A 170 -7.07 19.40 9.54
CA HIS A 170 -6.87 20.38 8.46
C HIS A 170 -7.27 19.83 7.09
N ARG A 171 -7.03 18.54 6.84
CA ARG A 171 -7.39 17.88 5.57
C ARG A 171 -8.89 17.67 5.40
N LEU A 172 -9.60 17.38 6.50
CA LEU A 172 -11.04 17.07 6.49
C LEU A 172 -11.91 18.32 6.65
N ALA A 173 -11.40 19.40 7.23
CA ALA A 173 -12.15 20.63 7.49
C ALA A 173 -12.85 21.20 6.23
N PRO A 174 -12.24 21.25 5.03
CA PRO A 174 -12.93 21.73 3.83
C PRO A 174 -14.15 20.88 3.43
N GLN A 175 -14.09 19.56 3.66
CA GLN A 175 -15.21 18.66 3.34
C GLN A 175 -16.37 18.85 4.31
N VAL A 176 -16.08 19.08 5.60
CA VAL A 176 -17.10 19.43 6.59
C VAL A 176 -17.71 20.80 6.31
N SER A 177 -16.90 21.80 5.92
CA SER A 177 -17.42 23.11 5.50
C SER A 177 -18.42 22.99 4.36
N ALA A 178 -18.13 22.15 3.35
CA ALA A 178 -19.05 21.91 2.24
C ALA A 178 -20.39 21.30 2.67
N TRP A 179 -20.44 20.54 3.76
CA TRP A 179 -21.70 20.06 4.34
C TRP A 179 -22.48 21.17 5.04
N LEU A 180 -21.77 22.03 5.80
CA LEU A 180 -22.38 23.17 6.48
C LEU A 180 -22.94 24.21 5.50
N GLU A 181 -22.21 24.47 4.42
CA GLU A 181 -22.63 25.37 3.33
C GLU A 181 -23.89 24.86 2.60
N ARG A 182 -24.12 23.55 2.63
CA ARG A 182 -25.34 22.91 2.08
C ARG A 182 -26.50 22.88 3.08
N GLY A 183 -26.38 23.57 4.22
CA GLY A 183 -27.43 23.69 5.23
C GLY A 183 -27.51 22.51 6.20
N VAL A 184 -26.53 21.60 6.22
CA VAL A 184 -26.48 20.52 7.21
C VAL A 184 -26.00 21.10 8.54
N SER A 185 -26.76 20.89 9.61
CA SER A 185 -26.35 21.36 10.95
C SER A 185 -25.14 20.58 11.49
N VAL A 186 -24.36 21.22 12.37
CA VAL A 186 -23.18 20.62 13.03
C VAL A 186 -23.51 19.29 13.70
N THR A 187 -24.64 19.22 14.41
CA THR A 187 -25.08 17.99 15.10
C THR A 187 -25.54 16.89 14.13
N ALA A 188 -26.08 17.26 12.97
CA ALA A 188 -26.42 16.30 11.92
C ALA A 188 -25.17 15.74 11.23
N VAL A 189 -24.14 16.56 11.00
CA VAL A 189 -22.83 16.09 10.50
C VAL A 189 -22.21 15.13 11.52
N GLU A 190 -22.16 15.50 12.79
CA GLU A 190 -21.59 14.65 13.85
C GLU A 190 -22.29 13.29 13.95
N ARG A 191 -23.64 13.26 13.99
CA ARG A 191 -24.40 11.99 13.96
C ARG A 191 -24.14 11.18 12.70
N THR A 192 -23.96 11.82 11.55
CA THR A 192 -23.66 11.13 10.30
C THR A 192 -22.23 10.58 10.28
N LEU A 193 -21.29 11.20 10.99
CA LEU A 193 -19.91 10.69 11.10
C LEU A 193 -19.76 9.59 12.16
N THR A 194 -20.66 9.54 13.14
CA THR A 194 -20.63 8.59 14.28
C THR A 194 -21.65 7.45 14.17
N SER A 195 -22.59 7.51 13.22
CA SER A 195 -23.57 6.43 12.94
C SER A 195 -22.93 5.23 12.23
N ASP A 196 -23.40 4.01 12.51
CA ASP A 196 -22.95 2.76 11.86
C ASP A 196 -21.42 2.58 11.79
N LEU A 197 -20.73 2.91 12.87
CA LEU A 197 -19.30 2.63 12.99
C LEU A 197 -19.09 1.11 13.00
N PRO A 198 -18.11 0.59 12.23
CA PRO A 198 -17.83 -0.84 12.20
C PRO A 198 -17.46 -1.35 13.60
N GLN A 199 -17.89 -2.57 13.92
CA GLN A 199 -17.54 -3.25 15.18
C GLN A 199 -16.06 -3.66 15.21
N VAL A 200 -15.41 -3.72 14.05
CA VAL A 200 -13.98 -4.02 13.88
C VAL A 200 -13.14 -2.76 14.16
N PRO A 201 -11.94 -2.86 14.78
CA PRO A 201 -11.06 -1.71 15.01
C PRO A 201 -10.73 -0.96 13.71
N ILE A 202 -10.99 0.35 13.71
CA ILE A 202 -10.77 1.24 12.55
C ILE A 202 -9.28 1.56 12.46
N LYS A 203 -8.58 0.95 11.50
CA LYS A 203 -7.13 1.17 11.28
C LYS A 203 -6.80 2.58 10.77
N HIS A 204 -7.75 3.23 10.08
CA HIS A 204 -7.56 4.55 9.44
C HIS A 204 -8.79 5.46 9.62
N PRO A 205 -8.98 6.09 10.80
CA PRO A 205 -10.18 6.88 11.09
C PRO A 205 -10.34 8.08 10.15
N ALA A 206 -9.26 8.80 9.84
CA ALA A 206 -9.31 9.95 8.93
C ALA A 206 -9.73 9.58 7.50
N ALA A 207 -9.30 8.42 7.00
CA ALA A 207 -9.67 7.96 5.66
C ALA A 207 -11.14 7.52 5.60
N PHE A 208 -11.64 6.90 6.67
CA PHE A 208 -13.04 6.52 6.80
C PHE A 208 -13.96 7.76 6.82
N LEU A 209 -13.60 8.78 7.60
CA LEU A 209 -14.36 10.04 7.64
C LEU A 209 -14.33 10.79 6.31
N ALA A 210 -13.17 10.84 5.62
CA ALA A 210 -13.09 11.43 4.28
C ALA A 210 -14.03 10.73 3.29
N HIS A 211 -14.07 9.39 3.33
CA HIS A 211 -14.94 8.62 2.46
C HIS A 211 -16.41 8.94 2.73
N ARG A 212 -16.84 8.94 4.00
CA ARG A 212 -18.22 9.29 4.37
C ARG A 212 -18.60 10.71 3.98
N LEU A 213 -17.73 11.69 4.24
CA LEU A 213 -17.98 13.09 3.87
C LEU A 213 -18.08 13.29 2.36
N THR A 214 -17.47 12.42 1.56
CA THR A 214 -17.56 12.48 0.09
C THR A 214 -18.79 11.73 -0.42
N THR A 215 -19.06 10.52 0.09
CA THR A 215 -20.11 9.63 -0.42
C THR A 215 -21.51 10.00 0.07
N LEU A 216 -21.63 10.52 1.30
CA LEU A 216 -22.92 10.88 1.90
C LEU A 216 -23.23 12.38 1.76
N LEU A 217 -22.47 13.11 0.94
CA LEU A 217 -22.63 14.54 0.74
C LEU A 217 -24.03 14.84 0.14
N PRO A 218 -24.91 15.55 0.86
CA PRO A 218 -26.28 15.79 0.37
C PRO A 218 -26.27 16.72 -0.86
N PRO A 219 -27.22 16.57 -1.79
CA PRO A 219 -27.34 17.47 -2.93
C PRO A 219 -27.61 18.91 -2.47
N PRO A 220 -27.15 19.93 -3.21
CA PRO A 220 -27.45 21.32 -2.86
C PRO A 220 -28.97 21.55 -2.92
N LEU A 221 -29.51 22.27 -1.93
CA LEU A 221 -30.91 22.67 -1.92
C LEU A 221 -31.19 23.57 -3.14
N PRO A 222 -32.27 23.33 -3.90
CA PRO A 222 -32.67 24.25 -4.97
C PRO A 222 -33.05 25.60 -4.37
N ALA A 223 -32.59 26.68 -5.03
CA ALA A 223 -32.88 28.07 -4.67
C ALA A 223 -34.36 28.43 -4.87
#